data_AF-A0A0G2AWN6-F1
#
_entry.id   AF-A0A0G2AWN6-F1
#
_cell.length_a   1.000
_cell.length_b   1.000
_cell.length_c   1.000
_cell.angle_alpha   90.00
_cell.angle_beta   90.00
_cell.angle_gamma   90.00
#
_symmetry.space_group_name_H-M   'P 1'
#
loop_
_entity.id
_entity.type
_entity.pdbx_description
1 polymer ?
#
loop_
_entity_poly.entity_id
_entity_poly.type
_entity_poly.pdbx_seq_one_letter_code
_entity_poly.pdbx_strand_id
1 'polypeptide(L)' 'MNDPEALRDYLIADEIQRIQALSREDLVRELISLRSEKLEGVSLADLLKVCQSKNGT' A
#
# COMPACT_ATOMS: atom_id res chain seq x y z
N MET A 1 18.20 0.83 24.52
CA MET A 1 17.02 0.74 23.66
C MET A 1 17.16 -0.55 22.85
N ASN A 2 16.82 -1.70 23.45
CA ASN A 2 16.97 -3.05 22.84
C ASN A 2 15.63 -3.78 22.74
N ASP A 3 14.53 -3.03 22.81
CA ASP A 3 13.19 -3.56 22.71
C ASP A 3 12.73 -3.44 21.24
N PRO A 4 12.54 -4.57 20.52
CA PRO A 4 12.03 -4.56 19.16
C PRO A 4 10.65 -3.92 19.02
N GLU A 5 9.84 -3.94 20.08
CA GLU A 5 8.51 -3.30 20.09
C GLU A 5 8.65 -1.79 20.11
N ALA A 6 9.47 -1.24 21.01
CA ALA A 6 9.79 0.19 21.02
C ALA A 6 10.41 0.69 19.70
N LEU A 7 11.25 -0.12 19.04
CA LEU A 7 11.78 0.21 17.72
C LEU A 7 10.69 0.22 16.64
N ARG A 8 9.78 -0.76 16.67
CA ARG A 8 8.65 -0.83 15.74
C ARG A 8 7.75 0.38 15.89
N ASP A 9 7.38 0.72 17.13
CA ASP A 9 6.51 1.86 17.41
C ASP A 9 7.14 3.18 16.94
N TYR A 10 8.45 3.33 17.14
CA TYR A 10 9.20 4.48 16.62
C TYR A 10 9.12 4.58 15.10
N LEU A 11 9.37 3.48 14.37
CA LEU A 11 9.32 3.47 12.90
C LEU A 11 7.90 3.73 12.38
N ILE A 12 6.87 3.21 13.05
CA ILE A 12 5.48 3.51 12.71
C ILE A 12 5.17 4.99 12.91
N ALA A 13 5.62 5.58 14.01
CA ALA A 13 5.40 6.99 14.29
C ALA A 13 6.10 7.89 13.26
N ASP A 14 7.33 7.56 12.87
CA ASP A 14 8.08 8.26 11.82
C ASP A 14 7.35 8.20 10.47
N GLU A 15 6.87 7.01 10.09
CA GLU A 15 6.13 6.83 8.84
C GLU A 15 4.80 7.60 8.83
N ILE A 16 4.11 7.68 9.97
CA ILE A 16 2.91 8.51 10.12
C ILE A 16 3.24 9.98 9.87
N GLN A 17 4.34 10.49 10.44
CA GLN A 17 4.75 11.89 10.25
C GLN A 17 5.10 12.17 8.79
N ARG A 18 5.83 11.26 8.13
CA ARG A 18 6.14 11.35 6.71
C ARG A 18 4.86 11.44 5.87
N ILE A 19 3.89 10.55 6.11
CA ILE A 19 2.60 10.53 5.40
C ILE A 19 1.82 11.83 5.64
N GLN A 20 1.81 12.35 6.86
CA GLN A 20 1.14 13.61 7.19
C GLN A 20 1.75 14.83 6.50
N ALA A 21 3.04 14.75 6.13
CA ALA A 21 3.73 15.82 5.40
C ALA A 21 3.46 15.78 3.88
N LEU A 22 2.88 14.71 3.35
CA LEU A 22 2.59 14.58 1.92
C LEU A 22 1.46 15.52 1.49
N SER A 23 1.57 16.00 0.25
CA SER A 23 0.43 16.62 -0.41
C SER A 23 -0.65 15.57 -0.70
N ARG A 24 -1.89 16.02 -0.92
CA ARG A 24 -2.98 15.13 -1.33
C ARG A 24 -2.64 14.36 -2.61
N GLU A 25 -1.95 15.01 -3.55
CA GLU A 25 -1.59 14.41 -4.84
C GLU A 25 -0.54 13.32 -4.67
N ASP A 26 0.47 13.56 -3.84
CA ASP A 26 1.50 12.57 -3.53
C ASP A 26 0.92 11.38 -2.75
N LEU A 27 0.03 11.65 -1.80
CA LEU A 27 -0.69 10.60 -1.05
C LEU A 27 -1.51 9.70 -1.98
N VAL A 28 -2.19 10.29 -2.98
CA VAL A 28 -2.94 9.53 -3.99
C VAL A 28 -1.99 8.69 -4.85
N ARG A 29 -0.85 9.23 -5.27
CA ARG A 29 0.16 8.49 -6.06
C ARG A 29 0.73 7.30 -5.28
N GLU A 30 1.11 7.51 -4.03
CA GLU A 30 1.62 6.42 -3.17
C GLU A 30 0.55 5.35 -2.93
N LEU A 31 -0.70 5.75 -2.69
CA LEU A 31 -1.80 4.80 -2.52
C LEU A 31 -2.04 3.98 -3.80
N ILE A 32 -1.98 4.61 -4.98
CA ILE A 32 -2.09 3.89 -6.26
C ILE A 32 -0.95 2.88 -6.38
N SER A 33 0.30 3.30 -6.16
CA SER A 33 1.47 2.43 -6.26
C SER A 33 1.37 1.21 -5.34
N LEU A 34 1.02 1.42 -4.07
CA LEU A 34 0.87 0.34 -3.09
C LEU A 34 -0.22 -0.67 -3.48
N ARG A 35 -1.28 -0.18 -4.14
CA ARG A 35 -2.39 -1.03 -4.57
C ARG A 35 -2.11 -1.70 -5.92
N SER A 36 -1.33 -1.09 -6.80
CA SER A 36 -0.96 -1.65 -8.10
C SER A 36 0.18 -2.66 -8.00
N GLU A 37 1.11 -2.51 -7.06
CA GLU A 37 2.19 -3.48 -6.82
C GLU A 37 1.64 -4.89 -6.55
N LYS A 38 0.51 -4.97 -5.84
CA LYS A 38 -0.23 -6.22 -5.60
C LYS A 38 -0.82 -6.84 -6.86
N LEU A 39 -0.98 -6.08 -7.94
CA LEU A 39 -1.49 -6.55 -9.24
C LEU A 39 -0.34 -6.87 -10.20
N GLU A 40 0.80 -6.19 -10.08
CA GLU A 40 1.99 -6.41 -10.91
C GLU A 40 2.62 -7.79 -10.68
N GLY A 41 2.52 -8.34 -9.47
CA GLY A 41 2.98 -9.69 -9.15
C GLY A 41 1.96 -10.81 -9.43
N VAL A 42 0.76 -10.49 -9.91
CA VAL A 42 -0.33 -11.46 -10.08
C VAL A 42 -0.28 -12.07 -11.46
N SER A 43 -0.48 -13.39 -11.54
CA SER A 43 -0.52 -14.10 -12.81
C SER A 43 -1.65 -13.57 -13.71
N LEU A 44 -1.45 -13.60 -15.03
CA LEU A 44 -2.48 -13.18 -15.99
C LEU A 44 -3.82 -13.93 -15.76
N ALA A 45 -3.76 -15.20 -15.38
CA ALA A 45 -4.94 -16.01 -15.08
C ALA A 45 -5.73 -15.48 -13.88
N ASP A 46 -5.05 -15.01 -12.84
CA ASP A 46 -5.68 -14.46 -11.65
C ASP A 46 -6.16 -13.02 -11.86
N LEU A 47 -5.45 -12.22 -12.67
CA LEU A 47 -5.94 -10.92 -13.13
C LEU A 47 -7.24 -11.07 -13.91
N LEU A 48 -7.36 -12.07 -14.80
CA LEU A 48 -8.58 -12.35 -15.53
C LEU A 48 -9.76 -12.71 -14.61
N LYS A 49 -9.52 -13.49 -13.54
CA LYS A 49 -10.56 -13.77 -12.52
C LYS A 49 -11.01 -12.50 -11.79
N VAL A 50 -10.09 -11.59 -11.47
CA VAL A 50 -10.41 -10.28 -10.85
C VAL A 50 -11.23 -9.40 -11.80
N CYS A 51 -10.92 -9.40 -13.10
CA CYS A 51 -11.70 -8.68 -14.09
C CYS A 51 -13.11 -9.28 -14.27
N GLN A 52 -13.22 -10.61 -14.30
CA GLN A 52 -14.52 -11.30 -14.42
C GLN A 52 -15.43 -11.05 -13.22
N SER A 53 -14.88 -10.99 -11.99
CA SER A 53 -15.67 -10.68 -10.79
C SER A 53 -16.14 -9.23 -10.72
N LYS A 54 -15.43 -8.30 -11.38
CA LYS A 54 -15.79 -6.87 -11.43
C LYS A 54 -16.82 -6.53 -12.51
N ASN A 55 -16.87 -7.31 -13.59
CA ASN A 55 -17.82 -7.11 -14.70
C ASN A 55 -19.12 -7.92 -14.54
N GLY A 56 -19.28 -8.67 -13.45
CA GLY A 56 -20.40 -9.58 -13.18
C GLY A 56 -21.53 -9.01 -12.30
N THR A 57 -21.54 -7.70 -12.02
CA THR A 57 -22.63 -6.97 -11.35
C THR A 57 -23.07 -5.81 -12.23
#